data_AF-A0A958N5C2-F1
#
_entry.id   AF-A0A958N5C2-F1
#
_cell.length_a   1.000
_cell.length_b   1.000
_cell.length_c   1.000
_cell.angle_alpha   90.00
_cell.angle_beta   90.00
_cell.angle_gamma   90.00
#
_symmetry.space_group_name_H-M   'P 1'
#
loop_
_entity.id
_entity.type
_entity.pdbx_description
1 polymer ?
#
loop_
_entity_poly.entity_id
_entity_poly.type
_entity_poly.pdbx_seq_one_letter_code
_entity_poly.pdbx_strand_id
1 'polypeptide(L)'
;MVKWIYLLLFISVNTSLADISQEVFTSPILGKWKFTEYIYEGKSLPLPNPHLNLFFEFNETGSDRLWWYRNNEDGFCERIGVYKYENEILEDQVVWVNPDNHLECAQHQDMKLGQNAKNKVTFEDNKLHLHLSLKGQPFIYVWERQN
;
A
#
# COMPACT_ATOMS: atom_id res chain seq x y z
N MET A 1 -41.75 -63.73 -34.26
CA MET A 1 -41.74 -63.30 -32.85
C MET A 1 -40.35 -62.74 -32.57
N VAL A 2 -40.14 -61.43 -32.72
CA VAL A 2 -38.80 -60.79 -32.63
C VAL A 2 -38.80 -59.87 -31.42
N LYS A 3 -38.03 -60.25 -30.39
CA LYS A 3 -37.83 -59.48 -29.16
C LYS A 3 -36.77 -58.41 -29.42
N TRP A 4 -37.18 -57.15 -29.40
CA TRP A 4 -36.29 -55.99 -29.38
C TRP A 4 -35.80 -55.76 -27.94
N ILE A 5 -34.49 -55.84 -27.73
CA ILE A 5 -33.83 -55.50 -26.47
C ILE A 5 -33.44 -54.02 -26.55
N TYR A 6 -34.08 -53.20 -25.72
CA TYR A 6 -33.70 -51.79 -25.53
C TYR A 6 -32.52 -51.72 -24.56
N LEU A 7 -31.34 -51.35 -25.08
CA LEU A 7 -30.15 -51.08 -24.30
C LEU A 7 -30.20 -49.63 -23.81
N LEU A 8 -30.56 -49.41 -22.54
CA LEU A 8 -30.49 -48.11 -21.89
C LEU A 8 -29.04 -47.79 -21.53
N LEU A 9 -28.39 -46.94 -22.32
CA LEU A 9 -27.09 -46.36 -21.98
C LEU A 9 -27.30 -45.27 -20.91
N PHE A 10 -26.94 -45.57 -19.67
CA PHE A 10 -26.78 -44.57 -18.62
C PHE A 10 -25.43 -43.87 -18.82
N ILE A 11 -25.45 -42.64 -19.34
CA ILE A 11 -24.27 -41.77 -19.36
C ILE A 11 -24.16 -41.16 -17.96
N SER A 12 -23.25 -41.68 -17.14
CA SER A 12 -22.86 -41.05 -15.88
C SER A 12 -22.06 -39.79 -16.18
N VAL A 13 -22.69 -38.62 -16.01
CA VAL A 13 -21.99 -37.33 -16.02
C VAL A 13 -21.19 -37.25 -14.72
N ASN A 14 -19.87 -37.49 -14.81
CA ASN A 14 -18.95 -37.21 -13.72
C ASN A 14 -18.89 -35.68 -13.52
N THR A 15 -19.70 -35.13 -12.64
CA THR A 15 -19.49 -33.77 -12.13
C THR A 15 -18.24 -33.78 -11.26
N SER A 16 -17.09 -33.55 -11.90
CA SER A 16 -15.87 -33.16 -11.21
C SER A 16 -16.18 -31.86 -10.46
N LEU A 17 -16.21 -31.94 -9.13
CA LEU A 17 -16.16 -30.77 -8.26
C LEU A 17 -14.78 -30.14 -8.51
N ALA A 18 -14.73 -29.18 -9.44
CA ALA A 18 -13.58 -28.31 -9.58
C ALA A 18 -13.42 -27.59 -8.25
N ASP A 19 -12.29 -27.82 -7.58
CA ASP A 19 -11.88 -27.12 -6.38
C ASP A 19 -11.78 -25.64 -6.73
N ILE A 20 -12.76 -24.84 -6.29
CA ILE A 20 -12.73 -23.39 -6.46
C ILE A 20 -11.76 -22.87 -5.41
N SER A 21 -10.48 -22.82 -5.75
CA SER A 21 -9.52 -22.03 -4.99
C SER A 21 -9.93 -20.57 -5.12
N GLN A 22 -10.57 -20.02 -4.08
CA GLN A 22 -10.75 -18.58 -3.98
C GLN A 22 -9.36 -17.97 -3.87
N GLU A 23 -8.90 -17.32 -4.95
CA GLU A 23 -7.72 -16.47 -4.85
C GLU A 23 -8.07 -15.36 -3.88
N VAL A 24 -7.42 -15.38 -2.71
CA VAL A 24 -7.53 -14.31 -1.74
C VAL A 24 -6.88 -13.10 -2.38
N PHE A 25 -7.71 -12.21 -2.94
CA PHE A 25 -7.24 -10.97 -3.52
C PHE A 25 -6.79 -10.06 -2.37
N THR A 26 -5.51 -10.11 -2.04
CA THR A 26 -4.90 -9.18 -1.10
C THR A 26 -4.71 -7.84 -1.79
N SER A 27 -5.20 -6.77 -1.18
CA SER A 27 -5.00 -5.42 -1.72
C SER A 27 -3.50 -5.14 -1.92
N PRO A 28 -3.08 -4.60 -3.09
CA PRO A 28 -1.68 -4.45 -3.43
C PRO A 28 -0.94 -3.44 -2.54
N ILE A 29 -1.65 -2.60 -1.79
CA ILE A 29 -1.07 -1.62 -0.86
C ILE A 29 -0.61 -2.25 0.46
N LEU A 30 -1.15 -3.42 0.83
CA LEU A 30 -0.90 -4.05 2.12
C LEU A 30 0.58 -4.40 2.31
N GLY A 31 1.04 -4.31 3.55
CA GLY A 31 2.40 -4.62 3.96
C GLY A 31 3.23 -3.38 4.26
N LYS A 32 4.53 -3.60 4.45
CA LYS A 32 5.50 -2.58 4.83
C LYS A 32 6.32 -2.13 3.62
N TRP A 33 6.52 -0.82 3.53
CA TRP A 33 7.21 -0.16 2.45
C TRP A 33 8.30 0.75 3.02
N LYS A 34 9.43 0.88 2.32
CA LYS A 34 10.52 1.80 2.66
C LYS A 34 10.66 2.83 1.56
N PHE A 35 10.73 4.10 1.93
CA PHE A 35 11.02 5.19 0.99
C PHE A 35 12.47 5.09 0.50
N THR A 36 12.69 5.09 -0.81
CA THR A 36 14.02 4.88 -1.40
C THR A 36 14.45 6.00 -2.35
N GLU A 37 13.51 6.61 -3.07
CA GLU A 37 13.80 7.65 -4.06
C GLU A 37 12.56 8.50 -4.32
N TYR A 38 12.74 9.59 -5.05
CA TYR A 38 11.63 10.40 -5.54
C TYR A 38 11.85 10.77 -7.00
N ILE A 39 10.75 10.93 -7.73
CA ILE A 39 10.77 11.39 -9.11
C ILE A 39 10.29 12.84 -9.14
N TYR A 40 11.13 13.72 -9.69
CA TYR A 40 10.81 15.12 -9.90
C TYR A 40 11.26 15.55 -11.29
N GLU A 41 10.40 16.29 -12.01
CA GLU A 41 10.64 16.68 -13.41
C GLU A 41 11.02 15.48 -14.31
N GLY A 42 10.40 14.32 -14.05
CA GLY A 42 10.64 13.08 -14.79
C GLY A 42 11.98 12.39 -14.51
N LYS A 43 12.77 12.88 -13.55
CA LYS A 43 14.06 12.28 -13.16
C LYS A 43 13.93 11.60 -11.81
N SER A 44 14.42 10.36 -11.71
CA SER A 44 14.60 9.73 -10.40
C SER A 44 15.81 10.33 -9.69
N LEU A 45 15.62 10.65 -8.41
CA LEU A 45 16.61 11.27 -7.56
C LEU A 45 16.70 10.48 -6.24
N PRO A 46 17.92 10.29 -5.71
CA PRO A 46 18.12 9.57 -4.46
C PRO A 46 17.54 10.35 -3.27
N LEU A 47 17.45 9.71 -2.10
CA LEU A 47 17.09 10.37 -0.85
C LEU A 47 17.92 11.64 -0.63
N PRO A 48 17.29 12.79 -0.29
CA PRO A 48 18.03 14.01 0.05
C PRO A 48 18.94 13.82 1.26
N ASN A 49 18.56 12.93 2.18
CA ASN A 49 19.36 12.54 3.33
C ASN A 49 19.61 11.01 3.27
N PRO A 50 20.87 10.56 3.09
CA PRO A 50 21.21 9.13 3.00
C PRO A 50 21.07 8.38 4.33
N HIS A 51 20.95 9.08 5.46
CA HIS A 51 20.75 8.48 6.77
C HIS A 51 19.26 8.31 7.13
N LEU A 52 18.34 8.81 6.29
CA LEU A 52 16.91 8.71 6.52
C LEU A 52 16.42 7.26 6.36
N ASN A 53 15.68 6.79 7.36
CA ASN A 53 14.93 5.54 7.30
C ASN A 53 13.45 5.87 7.49
N LEU A 54 12.70 5.97 6.39
CA LEU A 54 11.27 6.26 6.38
C LEU A 54 10.49 5.05 5.90
N PHE A 55 9.49 4.65 6.68
CA PHE A 55 8.66 3.47 6.43
C PHE A 55 7.19 3.81 6.49
N PHE A 56 6.42 3.09 5.67
CA PHE A 56 4.97 3.18 5.59
C PHE A 56 4.40 1.76 5.59
N GLU A 57 3.55 1.44 6.57
CA GLU A 57 2.96 0.12 6.72
C GLU A 57 1.44 0.22 6.67
N PHE A 58 0.80 -0.62 5.86
CA PHE A 58 -0.64 -0.71 5.70
C PHE A 58 -1.12 -2.09 6.12
N ASN A 59 -2.16 -2.15 6.96
CA ASN A 59 -2.71 -3.42 7.44
C ASN A 59 -4.14 -3.69 6.92
N GLU A 60 -4.61 -4.92 7.10
CA GLU A 60 -5.92 -5.37 6.60
C GLU A 60 -7.10 -4.71 7.31
N THR A 61 -6.88 -4.08 8.47
CA THR A 61 -7.95 -3.42 9.24
C THR A 61 -8.20 -1.98 8.79
N GLY A 62 -7.49 -1.50 7.77
CA GLY A 62 -7.63 -0.13 7.26
C GLY A 62 -6.91 0.91 8.11
N SER A 63 -5.89 0.50 8.87
CA SER A 63 -4.99 1.42 9.57
C SER A 63 -3.59 1.36 8.97
N ASP A 64 -2.91 2.48 9.05
CA ASP A 64 -1.55 2.62 8.55
C ASP A 64 -0.63 3.27 9.59
N ARG A 65 0.66 2.98 9.46
CA ARG A 65 1.72 3.53 10.30
C ARG A 65 2.79 4.15 9.40
N LEU A 66 3.09 5.42 9.65
CA LEU A 66 4.19 6.13 9.01
C LEU A 66 5.19 6.52 10.10
N TRP A 67 6.45 6.13 9.92
CA TRP A 67 7.49 6.48 10.87
C TRP A 67 8.85 6.65 10.20
N TRP A 68 9.67 7.52 10.78
CA TRP A 68 11.04 7.69 10.35
C TRP A 68 11.98 8.12 11.46
N TYR A 69 13.26 7.87 11.21
CA TYR A 69 14.37 8.32 12.01
C TYR A 69 15.58 8.49 11.10
N ARG A 70 16.64 9.12 11.62
CA ARG A 70 17.92 9.25 10.91
C ARG A 70 19.00 8.62 11.77
N ASN A 71 19.89 7.85 11.15
CA ASN A 71 20.94 7.13 11.87
C ASN A 71 21.99 8.05 12.53
N ASN A 72 22.01 9.33 12.17
CA ASN A 72 22.97 10.33 12.60
C ASN A 72 22.35 11.45 13.46
N GLU A 73 21.09 11.31 13.87
CA GLU A 73 20.35 12.30 14.67
C GLU A 73 19.55 11.59 15.76
N ASP A 74 19.30 12.26 16.88
CA ASP A 74 18.49 11.71 17.96
C ASP A 74 16.99 11.90 17.69
N GLY A 75 16.21 10.90 18.10
CA GLY A 75 14.75 10.94 18.03
C GLY A 75 14.17 10.32 16.75
N PHE A 76 12.85 10.41 16.63
CA PHE A 76 12.08 9.86 15.53
C PHE A 76 10.78 10.63 15.36
N CYS A 77 10.09 10.38 14.26
CA CYS A 77 8.72 10.79 14.04
C CYS A 77 7.87 9.57 13.74
N GLU A 78 6.66 9.53 14.27
CA GLU A 78 5.70 8.45 14.09
C GLU A 78 4.26 8.96 14.19
N ARG A 79 3.42 8.46 13.28
CA ARG A 79 1.98 8.65 13.33
C ARG A 79 1.23 7.38 12.92
N ILE A 80 -0.04 7.32 13.33
CA ILE A 80 -1.00 6.30 12.90
C ILE A 80 -2.12 7.00 12.15
N GLY A 81 -2.49 6.40 11.02
CA GLY A 81 -3.60 6.80 10.18
C GLY A 81 -4.70 5.73 10.13
N VAL A 82 -5.86 6.17 9.64
CA VAL A 82 -6.87 5.29 9.04
C VAL A 82 -6.92 5.61 7.56
N TYR A 83 -6.93 4.58 6.74
CA TYR A 83 -6.84 4.74 5.30
C TYR A 83 -7.89 3.96 4.54
N LYS A 84 -8.13 4.42 3.31
CA LYS A 84 -8.94 3.75 2.31
C LYS A 84 -8.21 3.78 0.98
N TYR A 85 -8.09 2.62 0.34
CA TYR A 85 -7.47 2.49 -0.98
C TYR A 85 -8.44 1.87 -1.99
N GLU A 86 -8.91 2.67 -2.94
CA GLU A 86 -9.84 2.26 -4.00
C GLU A 86 -9.53 3.01 -5.29
N ASN A 87 -9.61 2.33 -6.44
CA ASN A 87 -9.42 2.94 -7.77
C ASN A 87 -8.13 3.77 -7.90
N GLU A 88 -6.99 3.23 -7.44
CA GLU A 88 -5.68 3.92 -7.43
C GLU A 88 -5.63 5.18 -6.56
N ILE A 89 -6.59 5.38 -5.65
CA ILE A 89 -6.63 6.54 -4.78
C ILE A 89 -6.47 6.09 -3.33
N LEU A 90 -5.46 6.64 -2.66
CA LEU A 90 -5.24 6.52 -1.23
C LEU A 90 -5.80 7.75 -0.52
N GLU A 91 -6.83 7.54 0.28
CA GLU A 91 -7.30 8.50 1.28
C GLU A 91 -6.74 8.10 2.64
N ASP A 92 -6.08 9.02 3.33
CA ASP A 92 -5.43 8.79 4.63
C ASP A 92 -5.81 9.91 5.59
N GLN A 93 -6.19 9.54 6.81
CA GLN A 93 -6.48 10.46 7.90
C GLN A 93 -5.61 10.15 9.12
N VAL A 94 -4.83 11.14 9.56
CA VAL A 94 -4.01 11.01 10.77
C VAL A 94 -4.91 11.02 12.02
N VAL A 95 -4.94 9.90 12.75
CA VAL A 95 -5.78 9.72 13.95
C VAL A 95 -4.98 9.69 15.25
N TRP A 96 -3.67 9.51 15.16
CA TRP A 96 -2.78 9.56 16.33
C TRP A 96 -1.36 9.96 15.91
N VAL A 97 -0.67 10.65 16.80
CA VAL A 97 0.71 11.10 16.65
C VAL A 97 1.45 10.71 17.93
N ASN A 98 2.64 10.12 17.81
CA ASN A 98 3.37 9.68 18.99
C ASN A 98 3.76 10.88 19.87
N PRO A 99 3.42 10.90 21.19
CA PRO A 99 3.78 11.99 22.09
C PRO A 99 5.29 12.15 22.30
N ASP A 100 6.07 11.10 22.05
CA ASP A 100 7.53 11.09 22.17
C ASP A 100 8.25 11.50 20.87
N ASN A 101 7.49 11.93 19.85
CA ASN A 101 8.05 12.45 18.62
C ASN A 101 9.03 13.60 18.87
N HIS A 102 10.05 13.69 18.03
CA HIS A 102 10.92 14.85 18.03
C HIS A 102 10.11 16.14 17.77
N LEU A 103 10.50 17.25 18.39
CA LEU A 103 9.76 18.53 18.33
C LEU A 103 9.53 19.03 16.89
N GLU A 104 10.46 18.74 15.98
CA GLU A 104 10.36 19.14 14.58
C GLU A 104 9.25 18.41 13.83
N CYS A 105 8.84 17.22 14.27
CA CYS A 105 7.81 16.43 13.60
C CYS A 105 6.50 17.22 13.46
N ALA A 106 6.16 18.06 14.45
CA ALA A 106 4.94 18.88 14.43
C ALA A 106 4.89 19.93 13.30
N GLN A 107 6.03 20.24 12.69
CA GLN A 107 6.10 21.18 11.56
C GLN A 107 5.67 20.52 10.25
N HIS A 108 5.74 19.19 10.17
CA HIS A 108 5.39 18.43 8.98
C HIS A 108 3.86 18.31 8.84
N GLN A 109 3.35 18.52 7.63
CA GLN A 109 1.90 18.52 7.39
C GLN A 109 1.27 17.14 7.61
N ASP A 110 1.97 16.07 7.22
CA ASP A 110 1.58 14.67 7.40
C ASP A 110 1.68 14.19 8.85
N MET A 111 2.13 15.04 9.78
CA MET A 111 2.18 14.75 11.23
C MET A 111 1.13 15.53 12.03
N LYS A 112 0.18 16.19 11.36
CA LYS A 112 -0.87 16.96 12.03
C LYS A 112 -2.08 16.07 12.30
N LEU A 113 -2.48 15.98 13.57
CA LEU A 113 -3.67 15.25 13.98
C LEU A 113 -4.91 15.75 13.23
N GLY A 114 -5.70 14.83 12.68
CA GLY A 114 -6.88 15.12 11.87
C GLY A 114 -6.58 15.57 10.44
N GLN A 115 -5.31 15.64 10.02
CA GLN A 115 -4.95 15.90 8.64
C GLN A 115 -5.50 14.79 7.74
N ASN A 116 -6.16 15.20 6.66
CA ASN A 116 -6.60 14.32 5.61
C ASN A 116 -5.72 14.53 4.37
N ALA A 117 -5.35 13.45 3.70
CA ALA A 117 -4.63 13.46 2.44
C ALA A 117 -5.35 12.54 1.45
N LYS A 118 -5.33 12.94 0.18
CA LYS A 118 -5.88 12.15 -0.92
C LYS A 118 -4.90 12.19 -2.07
N ASN A 119 -4.29 11.05 -2.37
CA ASN A 119 -3.21 10.96 -3.35
C ASN A 119 -3.48 9.80 -4.30
N LYS A 120 -3.01 9.94 -5.54
CA LYS A 120 -2.98 8.81 -6.47
C LYS A 120 -1.82 7.87 -6.08
N VAL A 121 -2.07 6.57 -6.13
CA VAL A 121 -1.08 5.51 -5.89
C VAL A 121 -1.09 4.54 -7.05
N THR A 122 0.08 4.27 -7.61
CA THR A 122 0.28 3.24 -8.64
C THR A 122 1.32 2.22 -8.18
N PHE A 123 1.30 1.03 -8.79
CA PHE A 123 2.25 -0.04 -8.49
C PHE A 123 2.98 -0.46 -9.76
N GLU A 124 4.31 -0.47 -9.72
CA GLU A 124 5.19 -0.83 -10.83
C GLU A 124 6.42 -1.54 -10.25
N ASP A 125 6.82 -2.69 -10.80
CA ASP A 125 8.03 -3.43 -10.38
C ASP A 125 8.19 -3.62 -8.86
N ASN A 126 7.11 -4.00 -8.17
CA ASN A 126 7.05 -4.15 -6.70
C ASN A 126 7.34 -2.86 -5.91
N LYS A 127 7.20 -1.70 -6.55
CA LYS A 127 7.27 -0.39 -5.93
C LYS A 127 5.89 0.23 -5.84
N LEU A 128 5.66 0.97 -4.77
CA LEU A 128 4.51 1.86 -4.60
C LEU A 128 4.95 3.27 -5.01
N HIS A 129 4.19 3.87 -5.92
CA HIS A 129 4.42 5.23 -6.41
C HIS A 129 3.31 6.12 -5.87
N LEU A 130 3.63 6.99 -4.91
CA LEU A 130 2.69 7.94 -4.31
C LEU A 130 2.82 9.28 -5.02
N HIS A 131 1.80 9.65 -5.78
CA HIS A 131 1.77 10.85 -6.61
C HIS A 131 1.29 12.05 -5.78
N LEU A 132 2.20 12.97 -5.53
CA LEU A 132 1.99 14.22 -4.81
C LEU A 132 2.01 15.41 -5.78
N SER A 133 1.56 16.58 -5.30
CA SER A 133 1.67 17.85 -6.03
C SER A 133 2.51 18.82 -5.23
N LEU A 134 3.63 19.27 -5.82
CA LEU A 134 4.50 20.28 -5.23
C LEU A 134 4.44 21.55 -6.08
N LYS A 135 3.79 22.60 -5.56
CA LYS A 135 3.59 23.87 -6.29
C LYS A 135 2.95 23.67 -7.67
N GLY A 136 2.03 22.70 -7.78
CA GLY A 136 1.34 22.35 -9.04
C GLY A 136 2.17 21.49 -9.99
N GLN A 137 3.39 21.11 -9.64
CA GLN A 137 4.22 20.19 -10.41
C GLN A 137 4.08 18.75 -9.88
N PRO A 138 4.12 17.74 -10.76
CA PRO A 138 4.17 16.33 -10.34
C PRO A 138 5.41 16.04 -9.50
N PHE A 139 5.21 15.36 -8.38
CA PHE A 139 6.27 14.91 -7.49
C PHE A 139 5.89 13.54 -6.95
N ILE A 140 6.71 12.52 -7.17
CA ILE A 140 6.34 11.13 -6.87
C ILE A 140 7.29 10.59 -5.82
N TYR A 141 6.75 10.12 -4.69
CA TYR A 141 7.51 9.30 -3.76
C TYR A 141 7.48 7.84 -4.20
N VAL A 142 8.64 7.20 -4.19
CA VAL A 142 8.82 5.82 -4.58
C VAL A 142 9.19 5.00 -3.35
N TRP A 143 8.44 3.92 -3.15
CA TRP A 143 8.57 3.07 -1.98
C TRP A 143 8.79 1.62 -2.40
N GLU A 144 9.77 0.97 -1.78
CA GLU A 144 10.08 -0.44 -2.02
C GLU A 144 9.46 -1.33 -0.95
N ARG A 145 8.80 -2.39 -1.39
CA ARG A 145 8.22 -3.39 -0.48
C ARG A 145 9.32 -4.04 0.37
N GLN A 146 9.05 -4.17 1.66
CA GLN A 146 9.90 -4.87 2.60
C GLN A 146 9.38 -6.31 2.78
N ASN A 147 10.27 -7.29 2.65
CA ASN A 147 9.99 -8.71 2.85
C ASN A 147 9.94 -9.08 4.34
#